data_AF-A0A6B2JCT4-F1
#
_entry.id   AF-A0A6B2JCT4-F1
#
_cell.length_a   1.000
_cell.length_b   1.000
_cell.length_c   1.000
_cell.angle_alpha   90.00
_cell.angle_beta   90.00
_cell.angle_gamma   90.00
#
_symmetry.space_group_name_H-M   'P 1'
#
loop_
_entity.id
_entity.type
_entity.pdbx_description
1 polymer ?
#
loop_
_entity_poly.entity_id
_entity_poly.type
_entity_poly.pdbx_seq_one_letter_code
_entity_poly.pdbx_strand_id
1 'polypeptide(L)' 'MPSSFSKEKVEHFGESCLWGEPAQPADIAPAYVFLANNVESNYFIGQVLHPNGGEIVNS' A
#
# COMPACT_ATOMS: atom_id res chain seq x y z
N MET A 1 -0.09 -4.83 -16.79
CA MET A 1 -0.56 -3.48 -17.16
C MET A 1 -2.08 -3.47 -17.02
N PRO A 2 -2.73 -2.36 -16.60
CA PRO A 2 -4.19 -2.25 -16.46
C PRO A 2 -4.99 -2.75 -17.67
N SER A 3 -4.36 -2.72 -18.86
CA SER A 3 -4.86 -3.25 -20.12
C SER A 3 -5.15 -4.75 -20.16
N SER A 4 -4.70 -5.54 -19.17
CA SER A 4 -4.99 -6.97 -19.06
C SER A 4 -6.21 -7.29 -18.19
N PHE A 5 -6.83 -6.28 -17.55
CA PHE A 5 -8.03 -6.45 -16.73
C PHE A 5 -9.28 -5.97 -17.47
N SER A 6 -10.45 -6.50 -17.12
CA SER A 6 -11.72 -5.99 -17.63
C SER A 6 -11.94 -4.55 -17.17
N LYS A 7 -12.66 -3.75 -17.97
CA LYS A 7 -12.96 -2.35 -17.64
C LYS A 7 -13.66 -2.23 -16.28
N GLU A 8 -14.67 -3.07 -16.04
CA GLU A 8 -15.41 -3.13 -14.78
C GLU A 8 -14.50 -3.38 -13.57
N LYS A 9 -13.51 -4.27 -13.70
CA LYS A 9 -12.55 -4.55 -12.61
C LYS A 9 -11.66 -3.35 -12.31
N VAL A 10 -11.30 -2.57 -13.34
CA VAL A 10 -10.48 -1.37 -13.17
C VAL A 10 -11.31 -0.23 -12.57
N GLU A 11 -12.58 -0.11 -12.95
CA GLU A 11 -13.53 0.89 -12.45
C GLU A 11 -13.78 0.74 -10.95
N HIS A 12 -13.95 -0.50 -10.47
CA HIS A 12 -14.19 -0.80 -9.05
C HIS A 12 -12.92 -1.10 -8.24
N PHE A 13 -11.73 -0.82 -8.79
CA PHE A 13 -10.48 -1.15 -8.10
C PHE A 13 -10.27 -0.25 -6.86
N GLY A 14 -10.07 -0.86 -5.69
CA GLY A 14 -9.80 -0.16 -4.43
C GLY A 14 -11.03 0.17 -3.59
N GLU A 15 -12.24 -0.02 -4.12
CA GLU A 15 -13.50 0.22 -3.38
C GLU A 15 -13.64 -0.65 -2.12
N SER A 16 -12.99 -1.81 -2.09
CA SER A 16 -13.00 -2.73 -0.96
C SER A 16 -12.04 -2.35 0.18
N CYS A 17 -11.13 -1.39 -0.05
CA CYS A 17 -10.23 -0.90 1.00
C CYS A 17 -11.03 -0.07 2.02
N LEU A 18 -10.51 0.09 3.24
CA LEU A 18 -11.19 0.84 4.32
C LEU A 18 -11.51 2.29 3.91
N TRP A 19 -10.67 2.85 3.04
CA TRP A 19 -10.78 4.22 2.54
C TRP A 19 -11.68 4.34 1.30
N GLY A 20 -12.15 3.23 0.75
CA GLY A 20 -13.03 3.19 -0.43
C GLY A 20 -12.38 3.66 -1.73
N GLU A 21 -11.06 3.83 -1.75
CA GLU A 21 -10.31 4.30 -2.92
C GLU A 21 -8.95 3.59 -3.04
N PRO A 22 -8.42 3.46 -4.27
CA PRO A 22 -7.11 2.86 -4.49
C PRO A 22 -5.98 3.82 -4.11
N ALA A 23 -4.96 3.28 -3.44
CA ALA A 23 -3.74 4.01 -3.14
C ALA A 23 -3.04 4.49 -4.43
N GLN A 24 -2.56 5.72 -4.40
CA GLN A 24 -1.68 6.28 -5.41
C GLN A 24 -0.22 5.96 -5.09
N PRO A 25 0.69 6.01 -6.08
CA PRO A 25 2.11 5.76 -5.83
C PRO A 25 2.72 6.64 -4.72
N ALA A 26 2.23 7.87 -4.60
CA ALA A 26 2.64 8.82 -3.57
C ALA A 26 2.28 8.37 -2.15
N ASP A 27 1.25 7.56 -1.98
CA ASP A 27 0.83 7.04 -0.67
C ASP A 27 1.75 5.91 -0.18
N ILE A 28 2.40 5.21 -1.12
CA ILE A 28 3.26 4.05 -0.84
C ILE A 28 4.73 4.46 -0.70
N ALA A 29 5.19 5.43 -1.51
CA ALA A 29 6.60 5.85 -1.54
C ALA A 29 7.19 6.23 -0.15
N PRO A 30 6.46 6.89 0.77
CA PRO A 30 6.99 7.22 2.09
C PRO A 30 7.41 6.00 2.92
N ALA A 31 6.77 4.84 2.75
CA ALA A 31 7.14 3.62 3.48
C ALA A 31 8.57 3.18 3.14
N TYR A 32 8.98 3.31 1.86
CA TYR A 32 10.34 3.02 1.43
C TYR A 32 11.34 4.05 1.95
N VAL A 33 10.98 5.33 1.91
CA VAL A 33 11.84 6.41 2.42
C VAL A 33 12.10 6.23 3.92
N PHE A 34 11.05 5.91 4.69
CA PHE A 34 11.18 5.62 6.12
C PHE A 34 12.12 4.42 6.37
N LEU A 35 11.91 3.29 5.69
CA LEU A 35 12.76 2.11 5.87
C LEU A 35 14.22 2.33 5.42
N ALA A 36 14.47 3.25 4.50
CA ALA A 36 15.81 3.64 4.08
C ALA A 36 16.46 4.67 5.02
N ASN A 37 15.68 5.33 5.89
CA ASN A 37 16.19 6.37 6.79
C ASN A 37 16.86 5.78 8.03
N ASN A 38 18.19 5.87 8.08
CA ASN A 38 19.01 5.36 9.19
C ASN A 38 18.77 6.04 10.56
N VAL A 39 18.13 7.21 10.61
CA VAL A 39 17.82 7.91 11.88
C VAL A 39 16.42 7.53 12.35
N GLU A 40 15.46 7.48 11.44
CA GLU A 40 14.04 7.26 11.76
C GLU A 40 13.68 5.78 11.94
N SER A 41 14.36 4.85 11.24
CA SER A 41 13.99 3.43 11.22
C SER A 41 15.05 2.47 11.76
N ASN A 42 16.08 2.97 12.47
CA ASN A 42 17.20 2.14 12.96
C ASN A 42 16.80 0.96 13.88
N TYR A 43 15.63 1.00 14.52
CA TYR A 43 15.09 -0.09 15.34
C TYR A 43 14.01 -0.94 14.63
N PHE A 44 13.64 -0.61 13.39
CA PHE A 44 12.60 -1.31 12.62
C PHE A 44 13.22 -2.41 11.73
N ILE A 45 13.90 -3.36 12.37
CA ILE A 45 14.62 -4.44 11.68
C ILE A 45 13.75 -5.70 11.53
N GLY A 46 13.75 -6.30 10.35
CA GLY A 46 12.98 -7.51 10.04
C GLY A 46 11.46 -7.30 9.98
N GLN A 47 11.01 -6.04 9.97
CA GLN A 47 9.59 -5.68 9.95
C GLN A 47 9.07 -5.58 8.52
N VAL A 48 7.77 -5.82 8.35
CA VAL A 48 7.03 -5.58 7.10
C VAL A 48 6.06 -4.42 7.34
N LEU A 49 6.13 -3.40 6.49
CA LEU A 49 5.15 -2.31 6.48
C LEU A 49 4.06 -2.63 5.46
N HIS A 50 2.80 -2.51 5.88
CA HIS A 50 1.62 -2.81 5.06
C HIS A 50 0.84 -1.53 4.74
N PRO A 51 1.27 -0.72 3.76
CA PRO A 51 0.48 0.41 3.26
C PRO A 51 -0.64 -0.10 2.31
N ASN A 52 -1.57 -0.89 2.85
CA ASN A 52 -2.59 -1.64 2.11
C ASN A 52 -4.02 -1.08 2.27
N GLY A 53 -4.17 0.15 2.77
CA GLY A 53 -5.48 0.77 2.92
C GLY A 53 -6.35 0.14 4.01
N GLY A 54 -5.75 -0.48 5.03
CA GLY A 54 -6.46 -0.93 6.25
C GLY A 54 -6.90 -2.38 6.25
N GLU A 55 -6.44 -3.19 5.30
CA GLU A 55 -6.70 -4.63 5.28
C GLU A 55 -5.91 -5.34 6.41
N ILE A 56 -6.60 -6.15 7.21
CA ILE A 56 -6.00 -6.89 8.33
C ILE A 56 -5.22 -8.09 7.80
N VAL A 57 -3.92 -8.13 8.09
CA VAL A 57 -2.98 -9.15 7.59
C VAL A 57 -2.57 -10.15 8.69
N ASN A 58 -3.54 -10.68 9.45
CA ASN A 58 -3.43 -11.87 10.32
C ASN A 58 -4.77 -12.07 11.04
N SER A 59 -5.61 -13.00 10.57
CA SER A 59 -6.97 -13.25 11.08
C SER A 59 -7.23 -14.73 11.27
#